data_AF-A0A949V3P4-F1
#
_entry.id   AF-A0A949V3P4-F1
#
_cell.length_a   1.000
_cell.length_b   1.000
_cell.length_c   1.000
_cell.angle_alpha   90.00
_cell.angle_beta   90.00
_cell.angle_gamma   90.00
#
_symmetry.space_group_name_H-M   'P 1'
#
loop_
_entity.id
_entity.type
_entity.pdbx_description
1 polymer ?
#
loop_
_entity_poly.entity_id
_entity_poly.type
_entity_poly.pdbx_seq_one_letter_code
_entity_poly.pdbx_strand_id
1 'polypeptide(L)'
;MPSLDWIGKKAVVNHHKQVPFHLLRCNEKLSVGDPGSGNLLVQGDNLVALKALLETVANKFTYDEESKTCTFVGIMEEPEKYAILDCCTTPEARATIERLYRKSCGIPPEQPKTAAERGIDFSVPLLSVQQGDLFEPFEESHFLEIPWRLSKYSPTFTESDYAAKQFDGKVIDIDVDDRGKVSKSFLKDLRHQISFLEPDDDESVATLVHWIDRNIPNRTDIFPSESGPWLIGVIHYLLNERNITLQELFHDKYTLRQRIVAKIDALRKAERQKAYQAFLLPECATPIVVTPALCFRFKPDEYPCNAKYQGSFKFKKHYYKEIASLNGEEEECAIYLDQLPKIEFWVRNIERRELDSFWLQTSTDKFYPDFVCKLKDGRFLVVEYKAETSWSNADSTEKRALGELWEKRSNGTCLFVMPKGRDLVGIINDVEFMM
;
A
#
# COMPACT_ATOMS: atom_id res chain seq x y z
N MET A 1 -8.09 -63.59 -20.15
CA MET A 1 -9.23 -62.73 -20.52
C MET A 1 -10.24 -63.56 -21.30
N PRO A 2 -11.54 -63.46 -21.01
CA PRO A 2 -12.56 -64.06 -21.88
C PRO A 2 -12.51 -63.39 -23.27
N SER A 3 -12.55 -64.18 -24.33
CA SER A 3 -12.61 -63.72 -25.71
C SER A 3 -13.85 -64.30 -26.40
N LEU A 4 -14.55 -63.46 -27.16
CA LEU A 4 -15.69 -63.87 -27.96
C LEU A 4 -15.20 -64.19 -29.38
N ASP A 5 -15.37 -65.44 -29.83
CA ASP A 5 -15.06 -65.86 -31.19
C ASP A 5 -16.33 -66.32 -31.92
N TRP A 6 -16.42 -66.03 -33.22
CA TRP A 6 -17.58 -66.38 -34.03
C TRP A 6 -17.19 -66.58 -35.50
N ILE A 7 -18.00 -67.35 -36.21
CA ILE A 7 -17.80 -67.65 -37.63
C ILE A 7 -17.87 -66.33 -38.43
N GLY A 8 -16.82 -66.04 -39.19
CA GLY A 8 -16.71 -64.82 -40.00
C GLY A 8 -16.01 -63.64 -39.32
N LYS A 9 -15.63 -63.74 -38.04
CA LYS A 9 -14.92 -62.67 -37.31
C LYS A 9 -13.69 -62.13 -38.05
N LYS A 10 -12.84 -63.02 -38.57
CA LYS A 10 -11.62 -62.65 -39.32
C LYS A 10 -11.91 -61.85 -40.59
N ALA A 11 -13.05 -62.10 -41.24
CA ALA A 11 -13.45 -61.36 -42.44
C ALA A 11 -13.97 -59.96 -42.10
N VAL A 12 -14.72 -59.81 -41.00
CA VAL A 12 -15.39 -58.55 -40.62
C VAL A 12 -14.45 -57.56 -39.93
N VAL A 13 -13.58 -58.02 -39.02
CA VAL A 13 -12.77 -57.15 -38.14
C VAL A 13 -11.93 -56.12 -38.93
N ASN A 14 -11.42 -56.49 -40.10
CA ASN A 14 -10.65 -55.59 -40.96
C ASN A 14 -11.38 -55.19 -42.27
N HIS A 15 -12.64 -55.59 -42.46
CA HIS A 15 -13.37 -55.30 -43.69
C HIS A 15 -13.47 -53.79 -43.96
N HIS A 16 -13.64 -53.00 -42.89
CA HIS A 16 -13.65 -51.54 -42.98
C HIS A 16 -12.39 -50.99 -43.65
N LYS A 17 -11.22 -51.63 -43.59
CA LYS A 17 -10.00 -51.14 -44.27
C LYS A 17 -10.04 -51.32 -45.79
N GLN A 18 -10.86 -52.24 -46.29
CA GLN A 18 -10.98 -52.56 -47.71
C GLN A 18 -12.06 -51.74 -48.42
N VAL A 19 -12.99 -51.14 -47.68
CA VAL A 19 -14.05 -50.29 -48.24
C VAL A 19 -13.43 -48.99 -48.78
N PRO A 20 -13.54 -48.67 -50.08
CA PRO A 20 -12.99 -47.45 -50.65
C PRO A 20 -13.64 -46.19 -50.07
N PHE A 21 -12.88 -45.11 -50.04
CA PHE A 21 -13.38 -43.81 -49.65
C PHE A 21 -14.38 -43.27 -50.69
N HIS A 22 -15.41 -42.56 -50.21
CA HIS A 22 -16.43 -41.93 -51.04
C HIS A 22 -16.71 -40.52 -50.52
N LEU A 23 -16.74 -39.54 -51.41
CA LEU A 23 -17.13 -38.17 -51.09
C LEU A 23 -18.66 -38.07 -50.98
N LEU A 24 -19.15 -37.41 -49.94
CA LEU A 24 -20.55 -36.99 -49.87
C LEU A 24 -20.82 -35.96 -50.96
N ARG A 25 -21.82 -36.23 -51.79
CA ARG A 25 -22.30 -35.30 -52.81
C ARG A 25 -23.70 -34.86 -52.46
N CYS A 26 -23.90 -33.54 -52.34
CA CYS A 26 -25.23 -32.98 -52.15
C CYS A 26 -26.04 -33.17 -53.44
N ASN A 27 -27.26 -33.67 -53.32
CA ASN A 27 -28.20 -33.75 -54.44
C ASN A 27 -29.31 -32.72 -54.22
N GLU A 28 -29.21 -31.57 -54.89
CA GLU A 28 -30.15 -30.44 -54.75
C GLU A 28 -31.62 -30.83 -54.98
N LYS A 29 -31.90 -31.89 -55.74
CA LYS A 29 -33.28 -32.35 -56.01
C LYS A 29 -33.90 -33.16 -54.86
N LEU A 30 -33.07 -33.74 -53.99
CA LEU A 30 -33.49 -34.61 -52.90
C LEU A 30 -33.24 -33.99 -51.52
N SER A 31 -32.36 -32.99 -51.43
CA SER A 31 -32.10 -32.24 -50.22
C SER A 31 -33.31 -31.36 -49.85
N VAL A 32 -33.68 -31.36 -48.57
CA VAL A 32 -34.78 -30.56 -48.03
C VAL A 32 -34.31 -29.84 -46.75
N GLY A 33 -34.78 -28.60 -46.55
CA GLY A 33 -34.41 -27.75 -45.42
C GLY A 33 -33.34 -26.70 -45.74
N ASP A 34 -33.05 -25.85 -44.75
CA ASP A 34 -32.09 -24.76 -44.91
C ASP A 34 -30.65 -25.29 -45.03
N PRO A 35 -29.88 -24.84 -46.04
CA PRO A 35 -28.46 -25.17 -46.16
C PRO A 35 -27.70 -24.73 -44.91
N GLY A 36 -26.99 -25.66 -44.26
CA GLY A 36 -26.18 -25.39 -43.06
C GLY A 36 -26.87 -25.61 -41.73
N SER A 37 -28.09 -26.17 -41.71
CA SER A 37 -28.83 -26.52 -40.47
C SER A 37 -28.22 -27.66 -39.62
N GLY A 38 -27.10 -28.25 -40.05
CA GLY A 38 -26.39 -29.32 -39.34
C GLY A 38 -27.03 -30.72 -39.43
N ASN A 39 -28.27 -30.83 -39.88
CA ASN A 39 -28.96 -32.11 -40.05
C ASN A 39 -28.65 -32.72 -41.43
N LEU A 40 -28.24 -33.99 -41.46
CA LEU A 40 -27.88 -34.70 -42.69
C LEU A 40 -28.72 -35.98 -42.86
N LEU A 41 -29.33 -36.13 -44.05
CA LEU A 41 -29.90 -37.39 -44.51
C LEU A 41 -29.00 -37.95 -45.61
N VAL A 42 -28.33 -39.07 -45.34
CA VAL A 42 -27.35 -39.68 -46.27
C VAL A 42 -27.95 -40.92 -46.89
N GLN A 43 -28.05 -40.94 -48.22
CA GLN A 43 -28.48 -42.12 -48.98
C GLN A 43 -27.26 -42.96 -49.38
N GLY A 44 -27.19 -44.21 -48.91
CA GLY A 44 -26.13 -45.14 -49.30
C GLY A 44 -26.01 -46.33 -48.34
N ASP A 45 -24.99 -47.16 -48.56
CA ASP A 45 -24.59 -48.18 -47.59
C ASP A 45 -24.06 -47.54 -46.30
N ASN A 46 -24.48 -48.07 -45.15
CA ASN A 46 -24.18 -47.49 -43.84
C ASN A 46 -22.67 -47.40 -43.57
N LEU A 47 -21.89 -48.42 -43.96
CA LEU A 47 -20.44 -48.46 -43.72
C LEU A 47 -19.71 -47.45 -44.61
N VAL A 48 -20.17 -47.27 -45.85
CA VAL A 48 -19.66 -46.24 -46.77
C VAL A 48 -20.03 -44.84 -46.29
N ALA A 49 -21.27 -44.62 -45.84
CA ALA A 49 -21.75 -43.34 -45.32
C ALA A 49 -20.99 -42.91 -44.05
N LEU A 50 -20.77 -43.84 -43.11
CA LEU A 50 -19.98 -43.58 -41.90
C LEU A 50 -18.52 -43.25 -42.23
N LYS A 51 -17.93 -43.92 -43.22
CA LYS A 51 -16.59 -43.59 -43.72
C LYS A 51 -16.51 -42.19 -44.35
N ALA A 52 -17.53 -41.78 -45.08
CA ALA A 52 -17.58 -40.47 -45.70
C ALA A 52 -17.77 -39.34 -44.67
N LEU A 53 -18.48 -39.60 -43.58
CA LEU A 53 -18.69 -38.65 -42.47
C LEU A 53 -17.44 -38.48 -41.61
N LEU A 54 -16.61 -39.52 -41.46
CA LEU A 54 -15.37 -39.49 -40.67
C LEU A 54 -14.41 -38.36 -41.10
N GLU A 55 -14.32 -38.01 -42.38
CA GLU A 55 -13.45 -36.91 -42.86
C GLU A 55 -13.95 -35.50 -42.51
N THR A 56 -15.24 -35.28 -42.25
CA THR A 56 -15.75 -33.94 -41.88
C THR A 56 -15.29 -33.50 -40.49
N VAL A 57 -14.99 -34.47 -39.61
CA VAL A 57 -14.41 -34.26 -38.27
C VAL A 57 -12.90 -34.53 -38.27
N ALA A 58 -12.43 -35.55 -39.01
CA ALA A 58 -11.01 -35.92 -39.05
C ALA A 58 -10.11 -34.91 -39.78
N ASN A 59 -10.64 -34.11 -40.72
CA ASN A 59 -9.86 -33.05 -41.35
C ASN A 59 -9.60 -31.84 -40.42
N LYS A 60 -10.26 -31.77 -39.27
CA LYS A 60 -10.04 -30.71 -38.28
C LYS A 60 -8.95 -31.04 -37.26
N PHE A 61 -8.54 -32.30 -37.10
CA PHE A 61 -7.56 -32.69 -36.08
C PHE A 61 -6.49 -33.61 -36.68
N THR A 62 -5.25 -33.15 -36.71
CA THR A 62 -4.10 -33.94 -37.14
C THR A 62 -3.14 -34.15 -35.97
N TYR A 63 -2.71 -35.39 -35.77
CA TYR A 63 -1.68 -35.74 -34.78
C TYR A 63 -0.49 -36.35 -35.51
N ASP A 64 0.69 -35.78 -35.29
CA ASP A 64 1.96 -36.28 -35.80
C ASP A 64 2.70 -37.03 -34.69
N GLU A 65 2.90 -38.34 -34.90
CA GLU A 65 3.51 -39.26 -33.94
C GLU A 65 5.03 -39.09 -33.82
N GLU A 66 5.69 -38.58 -34.86
CA GLU A 66 7.15 -38.30 -34.87
C GLU A 66 7.47 -37.03 -34.09
N SER A 67 6.68 -35.98 -34.27
CA SER A 67 6.87 -34.70 -33.57
C SER A 67 6.10 -34.57 -32.26
N LYS A 68 5.20 -35.53 -31.95
CA LYS A 68 4.25 -35.47 -30.83
C LYS A 68 3.42 -34.18 -30.83
N THR A 69 3.10 -33.64 -32.00
CA THR A 69 2.33 -32.40 -32.14
C THR A 69 0.90 -32.69 -32.59
N CYS A 70 -0.06 -32.01 -31.99
CA CYS A 70 -1.47 -32.03 -32.40
C CYS A 70 -1.86 -30.65 -32.97
N THR A 71 -2.45 -30.64 -34.17
CA THR A 71 -2.94 -29.44 -34.83
C THR A 71 -4.45 -29.54 -34.97
N PHE A 72 -5.15 -28.49 -34.54
CA PHE A 72 -6.60 -28.36 -34.75
C PHE A 72 -6.89 -27.19 -35.68
N VAL A 73 -7.70 -27.41 -36.71
CA VAL A 73 -8.07 -26.42 -37.73
C VAL A 73 -9.55 -26.07 -37.57
N GLY A 74 -9.81 -24.84 -37.10
CA GLY A 74 -11.16 -24.30 -36.91
C GLY A 74 -11.49 -23.94 -35.47
N ILE A 75 -12.75 -23.61 -35.23
CA ILE A 75 -13.32 -23.41 -33.88
C ILE A 75 -13.74 -24.77 -33.34
N MET A 76 -13.22 -25.17 -32.18
CA MET A 76 -13.51 -26.44 -31.53
C MET A 76 -14.82 -26.32 -30.76
N GLU A 77 -15.79 -27.18 -31.06
CA GLU A 77 -17.06 -27.22 -30.33
C GLU A 77 -16.94 -28.08 -29.06
N GLU A 78 -17.81 -27.87 -28.06
CA GLU A 78 -17.82 -28.67 -26.82
C GLU A 78 -17.90 -30.19 -27.06
N PRO A 79 -18.71 -30.72 -28.00
CA PRO A 79 -18.75 -32.15 -28.29
C PRO A 79 -17.42 -32.68 -28.85
N GLU A 80 -16.75 -31.90 -29.69
CA GLU A 80 -15.45 -32.25 -30.28
C GLU A 80 -14.35 -32.30 -29.21
N LYS A 81 -14.38 -31.35 -28.26
CA LYS A 81 -13.49 -31.31 -27.09
C LYS A 81 -13.60 -32.60 -26.27
N TYR A 82 -14.81 -33.02 -25.89
CA TYR A 82 -15.00 -34.23 -25.09
C TYR A 82 -14.59 -35.50 -25.85
N ALA A 83 -14.89 -35.58 -27.15
CA ALA A 83 -14.46 -36.71 -27.97
C ALA A 83 -12.92 -36.86 -28.02
N ILE A 84 -12.19 -35.74 -28.11
CA ILE A 84 -10.71 -35.75 -28.11
C ILE A 84 -10.15 -36.02 -26.70
N LEU A 85 -10.78 -35.48 -25.65
CA LEU A 85 -10.38 -35.73 -24.25
C LEU A 85 -10.56 -37.20 -23.85
N ASP A 86 -11.60 -37.87 -24.33
CA ASP A 86 -11.82 -39.30 -24.10
C ASP A 86 -10.76 -40.17 -24.78
N CYS A 87 -10.18 -39.70 -25.89
CA CYS A 87 -9.05 -40.35 -26.55
C CYS A 87 -7.71 -40.12 -25.82
N CYS A 88 -7.64 -39.18 -24.88
CA CYS A 88 -6.41 -38.83 -24.16
C CYS A 88 -6.23 -39.66 -22.88
N THR A 89 -5.16 -40.46 -22.86
CA THR A 89 -4.78 -41.30 -21.71
C THR A 89 -3.90 -40.61 -20.66
N THR A 90 -3.21 -39.51 -21.00
CA THR A 90 -2.31 -38.79 -20.08
C THR A 90 -2.88 -37.45 -19.59
N PRO A 91 -2.58 -37.03 -18.34
CA PRO A 91 -3.00 -35.73 -17.81
C PRO A 91 -2.46 -34.53 -18.62
N GLU A 92 -1.24 -34.68 -19.16
CA GLU A 92 -0.56 -33.66 -19.97
C GLU A 92 -1.21 -33.47 -21.35
N ALA A 93 -1.68 -34.57 -21.97
CA ALA A 93 -2.44 -34.51 -23.21
C ALA A 93 -3.78 -33.80 -22.99
N ARG A 94 -4.50 -34.14 -21.91
CA ARG A 94 -5.76 -33.48 -21.53
C ARG A 94 -5.59 -31.97 -21.33
N ALA A 95 -4.54 -31.55 -20.63
CA ALA A 95 -4.21 -30.14 -20.44
C ALA A 95 -3.86 -29.42 -21.76
N THR A 96 -3.29 -30.14 -22.73
CA THR A 96 -2.96 -29.59 -24.06
C THR A 96 -4.21 -29.38 -24.92
N ILE A 97 -5.14 -30.33 -24.89
CA ILE A 97 -6.45 -30.22 -25.56
C ILE A 97 -7.29 -29.09 -24.94
N GLU A 98 -7.27 -28.95 -23.61
CA GLU A 98 -7.96 -27.84 -22.93
C GLU A 98 -7.39 -26.47 -23.36
N ARG A 99 -6.06 -26.36 -23.51
CA ARG A 99 -5.40 -25.15 -24.03
C ARG A 99 -5.75 -24.88 -25.49
N LEU A 100 -5.83 -25.92 -26.33
CA LEU A 100 -6.22 -25.82 -27.73
C LEU A 100 -7.67 -25.36 -27.88
N TYR A 101 -8.59 -25.95 -27.11
CA TYR A 101 -10.00 -25.55 -27.05
C TYR A 101 -10.13 -24.06 -26.70
N ARG A 102 -9.49 -23.61 -25.61
CA ARG A 102 -9.52 -22.21 -25.18
C ARG A 102 -8.98 -21.26 -26.25
N LYS A 103 -7.83 -21.61 -26.88
CA LYS A 103 -7.24 -20.82 -27.96
C LYS A 103 -8.14 -20.75 -29.20
N SER A 104 -8.79 -21.85 -29.52
CA SER A 104 -9.71 -21.99 -30.66
C SER A 104 -11.01 -21.21 -30.47
N CYS A 105 -11.54 -21.16 -29.24
CA CYS A 105 -12.73 -20.38 -28.87
C CYS A 105 -12.43 -18.89 -28.55
N GLY A 106 -11.18 -18.44 -28.65
CA GLY A 106 -10.79 -17.07 -28.28
C GLY A 106 -10.89 -16.77 -26.78
N ILE A 107 -11.00 -17.80 -25.94
CA ILE A 107 -11.05 -17.66 -24.49
C ILE A 107 -9.61 -17.42 -24.00
N PRO A 108 -9.31 -16.27 -23.38
CA PRO A 108 -7.97 -16.00 -22.87
C PRO A 108 -7.56 -17.09 -21.86
N PRO A 109 -6.26 -17.43 -21.78
CA PRO A 109 -5.78 -18.40 -20.80
C PRO A 109 -6.15 -17.91 -19.40
N GLU A 110 -6.77 -18.80 -18.62
CA GLU A 110 -7.10 -18.56 -17.22
C GLU A 110 -5.82 -18.22 -16.47
N GLN A 111 -5.73 -16.97 -16.02
CA GLN A 111 -4.59 -16.52 -15.22
C GLN A 111 -4.59 -17.30 -13.91
N PRO A 112 -3.41 -17.72 -13.41
CA PRO A 112 -3.35 -18.38 -12.12
C PRO A 112 -3.95 -17.45 -11.07
N LYS A 113 -4.92 -17.96 -10.31
CA LYS A 113 -5.58 -17.20 -9.24
C LYS A 113 -4.54 -16.75 -8.21
N THR A 114 -4.61 -15.49 -7.83
CA THR A 114 -3.77 -14.90 -6.79
C THR A 114 -4.05 -15.52 -5.42
N ALA A 115 -3.22 -15.23 -4.41
CA ALA A 115 -3.45 -15.73 -3.05
C ALA A 115 -4.76 -15.22 -2.45
N ALA A 116 -5.10 -13.95 -2.70
CA ALA A 116 -6.39 -13.36 -2.31
C ALA A 116 -7.57 -14.07 -3.00
N GLU A 117 -7.53 -14.28 -4.32
CA GLU A 117 -8.59 -14.98 -5.08
C GLU A 117 -8.75 -16.46 -4.68
N ARG A 118 -7.72 -17.05 -4.06
CA ARG A 118 -7.76 -18.40 -3.49
C ARG A 118 -8.33 -18.41 -2.05
N GLY A 119 -8.61 -17.25 -1.48
CA GLY A 119 -9.09 -17.11 -0.10
C GLY A 119 -8.03 -17.43 0.96
N ILE A 120 -6.74 -17.34 0.61
CA ILE A 120 -5.66 -17.58 1.57
C ILE A 120 -5.63 -16.42 2.57
N ASP A 121 -5.72 -16.75 3.86
CA ASP A 121 -5.68 -15.74 4.91
C ASP A 121 -4.29 -15.11 5.04
N PHE A 122 -4.27 -13.78 5.13
CA PHE A 122 -3.07 -13.00 5.34
C PHE A 122 -3.27 -12.05 6.53
N SER A 123 -2.97 -12.59 7.71
CA SER A 123 -3.10 -11.92 9.00
C SER A 123 -1.73 -11.76 9.64
N VAL A 124 -1.32 -10.52 9.92
CA VAL A 124 0.00 -10.16 10.44
C VAL A 124 -0.13 -9.69 11.89
N PRO A 125 0.63 -10.26 12.85
CA PRO A 125 0.57 -9.86 14.26
C PRO A 125 0.87 -8.37 14.45
N LEU A 126 0.02 -7.69 15.23
CA LEU A 126 0.20 -6.27 15.55
C LEU A 126 1.08 -6.09 16.79
N LEU A 127 1.61 -4.88 16.93
CA LEU A 127 2.17 -4.42 18.19
C LEU A 127 1.02 -4.07 19.13
N SER A 128 0.97 -4.71 20.29
CA SER A 128 -0.19 -4.65 21.19
C SER A 128 0.22 -4.34 22.62
N VAL A 129 -0.62 -3.59 23.32
CA VAL A 129 -0.49 -3.37 24.76
C VAL A 129 -1.23 -4.51 25.47
N GLN A 130 -0.57 -5.14 26.42
CA GLN A 130 -1.18 -6.15 27.28
C GLN A 130 -1.65 -5.53 28.60
N GLN A 131 -2.94 -5.62 28.88
CA GLN A 131 -3.55 -5.25 30.16
C GLN A 131 -4.22 -6.48 30.79
N GLY A 132 -3.47 -7.20 31.62
CA GLY A 132 -3.90 -8.50 32.13
C GLY A 132 -4.06 -9.52 31.00
N ASP A 133 -5.30 -9.96 30.76
CA ASP A 133 -5.66 -10.93 29.72
C ASP A 133 -6.15 -10.26 28.41
N LEU A 134 -6.28 -8.93 28.40
CA LEU A 134 -6.72 -8.16 27.23
C LEU A 134 -5.52 -7.66 26.41
N PHE A 135 -5.65 -7.74 25.09
CA PHE A 135 -4.68 -7.21 24.13
C PHE A 135 -5.36 -6.14 23.27
N GLU A 136 -4.79 -4.95 23.26
CA GLU A 136 -5.28 -3.82 22.47
C GLU A 136 -4.19 -3.35 21.50
N PRO A 137 -4.54 -2.89 20.28
CA PRO A 137 -3.55 -2.32 19.36
C PRO A 137 -2.83 -1.15 20.03
N PHE A 138 -1.50 -1.09 19.92
CA PHE A 138 -0.76 0.04 20.45
C PHE A 138 -1.01 1.29 19.58
N GLU A 139 -1.82 2.21 20.11
CA GLU A 139 -2.26 3.44 19.47
C GLU A 139 -1.86 4.70 20.24
N GLU A 140 -1.94 5.86 19.60
CA GLU A 140 -1.61 7.15 20.22
C GLU A 140 -2.38 7.48 21.50
N SER A 141 -3.62 6.98 21.63
CA SER A 141 -4.45 7.15 22.81
C SER A 141 -3.71 6.78 24.11
N HIS A 142 -2.96 5.69 24.09
CA HIS A 142 -2.25 5.16 25.27
C HIS A 142 -1.24 6.14 25.87
N PHE A 143 -0.61 6.98 25.05
CA PHE A 143 0.37 7.97 25.51
C PHE A 143 -0.14 9.42 25.46
N LEU A 144 -1.27 9.68 24.80
CA LEU A 144 -1.97 10.96 24.88
C LEU A 144 -2.73 11.13 26.21
N GLU A 145 -3.12 10.03 26.85
CA GLU A 145 -3.75 10.05 28.17
C GLU A 145 -2.82 10.50 29.30
N ILE A 146 -1.50 10.60 29.06
CA ILE A 146 -0.57 11.09 30.08
C ILE A 146 -0.73 12.61 30.20
N PRO A 147 -1.23 13.11 31.36
CA PRO A 147 -1.46 14.53 31.54
C PRO A 147 -0.11 15.26 31.63
N TRP A 148 0.25 15.99 30.59
CA TRP A 148 1.37 16.91 30.61
C TRP A 148 0.92 18.28 31.11
N ARG A 149 1.80 18.99 31.81
CA ARG A 149 1.50 20.31 32.39
C ARG A 149 2.41 21.37 31.81
N LEU A 150 1.85 22.34 31.11
CA LEU A 150 2.62 23.43 30.50
C LEU A 150 3.38 24.24 31.57
N SER A 151 2.81 24.34 32.78
CA SER A 151 3.41 25.01 33.95
C SER A 151 4.75 24.42 34.40
N LYS A 152 5.10 23.19 34.00
CA LYS A 152 6.39 22.57 34.35
C LYS A 152 7.55 22.99 33.42
N TYR A 153 7.27 23.62 32.28
CA TYR A 153 8.31 24.03 31.34
C TYR A 153 8.73 25.46 31.56
N SER A 154 10.04 25.72 31.44
CA SER A 154 10.59 27.07 31.53
C SER A 154 10.00 27.98 30.45
N PRO A 155 9.48 29.16 30.79
CA PRO A 155 8.88 30.10 29.85
C PRO A 155 9.95 30.95 29.12
N THR A 156 11.13 30.38 28.86
CA THR A 156 12.20 31.09 28.15
C THR A 156 11.85 31.21 26.67
N PHE A 157 12.23 32.29 25.99
CA PHE A 157 11.93 32.50 24.57
C PHE A 157 13.14 33.11 23.86
N THR A 158 13.98 32.25 23.27
CA THR A 158 15.30 32.62 22.73
C THR A 158 15.19 33.36 21.39
N GLU A 159 16.31 33.89 20.89
CA GLU A 159 16.35 34.65 19.64
C GLU A 159 15.98 33.79 18.41
N SER A 160 16.27 32.49 18.46
CA SER A 160 15.80 31.49 17.49
C SER A 160 14.27 31.33 17.49
N ASP A 161 13.64 31.48 18.65
CA ASP A 161 12.19 31.30 18.81
C ASP A 161 11.44 32.56 18.35
N TYR A 162 12.01 33.73 18.63
CA TYR A 162 11.48 35.03 18.26
C TYR A 162 12.60 36.04 18.02
N ALA A 163 12.85 36.30 16.74
CA ALA A 163 13.56 37.47 16.28
C ALA A 163 12.52 38.58 16.14
N ALA A 164 12.46 39.49 17.10
CA ALA A 164 11.67 40.71 16.97
C ALA A 164 12.12 41.40 15.68
N LYS A 165 11.21 41.61 14.73
CA LYS A 165 11.55 42.36 13.52
C LYS A 165 11.88 43.80 13.96
N GLN A 166 13.15 44.20 13.82
CA GLN A 166 13.47 45.61 13.73
C GLN A 166 12.74 46.13 12.50
N PHE A 167 11.78 47.03 12.72
CA PHE A 167 11.06 47.68 11.64
C PHE A 167 12.03 48.62 10.91
N ASP A 168 12.75 48.11 9.91
CA ASP A 168 13.57 48.92 9.00
C ASP A 168 12.76 49.37 7.76
N GLY A 169 11.44 49.51 7.95
CA GLY A 169 10.50 49.87 6.91
C GLY A 169 10.64 51.35 6.54
N LYS A 170 11.30 51.64 5.42
CA LYS A 170 11.27 52.97 4.78
C LYS A 170 9.85 53.26 4.30
N VAL A 171 9.12 54.11 5.02
CA VAL A 171 7.86 54.67 4.54
C VAL A 171 8.17 55.86 3.62
N ILE A 172 7.51 55.87 2.47
CA ILE A 172 7.65 56.91 1.44
C ILE A 172 6.33 57.67 1.42
N ASP A 173 6.36 58.95 1.79
CA ASP A 173 5.24 59.84 1.50
C ASP A 173 5.30 60.19 0.01
N ILE A 174 4.18 59.99 -0.67
CA ILE A 174 4.00 60.31 -2.08
C ILE A 174 3.01 61.47 -2.13
N ASP A 175 3.54 62.67 -2.29
CA ASP A 175 2.73 63.88 -2.41
C ASP A 175 2.76 64.39 -3.85
N VAL A 176 1.71 65.09 -4.26
CA VAL A 176 1.59 65.62 -5.63
C VAL A 176 1.53 67.14 -5.54
N ASP A 177 2.62 67.80 -5.89
CA ASP A 177 2.65 69.27 -5.99
C ASP A 177 1.62 69.75 -7.02
N ASP A 178 1.13 71.00 -6.85
CA ASP A 178 0.12 71.68 -7.68
C ASP A 178 0.38 71.73 -9.20
N ARG A 179 1.54 71.22 -9.65
CA ARG A 179 1.94 71.06 -11.06
C ARG A 179 1.93 69.62 -11.54
N GLY A 180 1.37 68.68 -10.78
CA GLY A 180 1.21 67.27 -11.12
C GLY A 180 2.51 66.45 -11.06
N LYS A 181 3.53 66.95 -10.35
CA LYS A 181 4.82 66.25 -10.22
C LYS A 181 4.87 65.53 -8.87
N VAL A 182 5.04 64.21 -8.91
CA VAL A 182 5.10 63.36 -7.73
C VAL A 182 6.41 63.60 -6.99
N SER A 183 6.33 64.10 -5.76
CA SER A 183 7.47 64.20 -4.84
C SER A 183 7.46 62.98 -3.90
N LYS A 184 8.64 62.40 -3.67
CA LYS A 184 8.81 61.23 -2.79
C LYS A 184 9.76 61.61 -1.66
N SER A 185 9.25 61.73 -0.44
CA SER A 185 10.06 62.00 0.75
C SER A 185 10.20 60.71 1.58
N PHE A 186 11.44 60.38 1.95
CA PHE A 186 11.73 59.25 2.82
C PHE A 186 11.66 59.71 4.27
N LEU A 187 10.62 59.28 5.00
CA LEU A 187 10.55 59.48 6.45
C LEU A 187 11.55 58.51 7.11
N LYS A 188 12.64 59.06 7.66
CA LYS A 188 13.67 58.26 8.35
C LYS A 188 13.28 57.83 9.76
N ASP A 189 12.29 58.47 10.38
CA ASP A 189 11.92 58.23 11.77
C ASP A 189 10.39 58.16 11.95
N LEU A 190 9.81 57.02 11.58
CA LEU A 190 8.39 56.74 11.82
C LEU A 190 8.09 56.32 13.28
N ARG A 191 9.10 56.29 14.17
CA ARG A 191 8.90 55.98 15.59
C ARG A 191 8.06 57.04 16.30
N HIS A 192 8.12 58.30 15.87
CA HIS A 192 7.40 59.40 16.52
C HIS A 192 5.98 59.66 15.97
N GLN A 193 5.62 59.16 14.79
CA GLN A 193 4.30 59.41 14.19
C GLN A 193 3.34 58.21 14.22
N ILE A 194 3.81 56.96 14.39
CA ILE A 194 2.88 55.85 14.74
C ILE A 194 2.33 56.03 16.16
N SER A 195 2.97 56.84 17.01
CA SER A 195 2.46 57.29 18.31
C SER A 195 1.15 58.12 18.21
N PHE A 196 0.68 58.48 17.01
CA PHE A 196 -0.57 59.22 16.79
C PHE A 196 -1.81 58.34 16.55
N LEU A 197 -1.65 57.01 16.47
CA LEU A 197 -2.77 56.11 16.74
C LEU A 197 -2.87 56.05 18.27
N GLU A 198 -3.98 56.55 18.81
CA GLU A 198 -4.24 56.59 20.25
C GLU A 198 -3.76 55.28 20.91
N PRO A 199 -2.92 55.34 21.97
CA PRO A 199 -2.72 54.14 22.77
C PRO A 199 -4.10 53.79 23.33
N ASP A 200 -4.64 52.63 22.96
CA ASP A 200 -5.72 52.06 23.75
C ASP A 200 -5.15 51.97 25.18
N ASP A 201 -5.73 52.70 26.14
CA ASP A 201 -5.33 52.70 27.57
C ASP A 201 -5.39 51.28 28.21
N ASP A 202 -5.84 50.28 27.45
CA ASP A 202 -5.88 48.85 27.78
C ASP A 202 -4.65 48.04 27.32
N GLU A 203 -3.55 48.67 26.85
CA GLU A 203 -2.29 47.98 26.51
C GLU A 203 -1.51 47.49 27.75
N SER A 204 -2.06 46.47 28.42
CA SER A 204 -1.43 45.80 29.56
C SER A 204 -0.87 44.41 29.19
N VAL A 205 0.10 43.92 29.97
CA VAL A 205 0.57 42.52 29.86
C VAL A 205 -0.61 41.53 29.98
N ALA A 206 -1.57 41.82 30.86
CA ALA A 206 -2.75 40.98 31.04
C ALA A 206 -3.63 40.94 29.79
N THR A 207 -3.81 42.07 29.11
CA THR A 207 -4.58 42.16 27.85
C THR A 207 -3.91 41.37 26.74
N LEU A 208 -2.58 41.50 26.59
CA LEU A 208 -1.82 40.75 25.59
C LEU A 208 -1.87 39.25 25.87
N VAL A 209 -1.66 38.83 27.12
CA VAL A 209 -1.75 37.42 27.53
C VAL A 209 -3.16 36.88 27.28
N HIS A 210 -4.20 37.60 27.69
CA HIS A 210 -5.59 37.18 27.47
C HIS A 210 -5.91 37.02 25.98
N TRP A 211 -5.44 37.95 25.14
CA TRP A 211 -5.60 37.87 23.70
C TRP A 211 -4.83 36.67 23.10
N ILE A 212 -3.58 36.45 23.48
CA ILE A 212 -2.79 35.32 23.00
C ILE A 212 -3.46 34.03 23.42
N ASP A 213 -3.76 33.89 24.72
CA ASP A 213 -4.39 32.72 25.32
C ASP A 213 -5.64 32.32 24.51
N ARG A 214 -6.61 33.22 24.37
CA ARG A 214 -7.88 32.97 23.66
C ARG A 214 -7.70 32.57 22.18
N ASN A 215 -6.57 32.93 21.57
CA ASN A 215 -6.28 32.66 20.16
C ASN A 215 -5.32 31.48 19.93
N ILE A 216 -5.02 30.68 20.97
CA ILE A 216 -4.28 29.41 20.85
C ILE A 216 -5.22 28.33 20.28
N PRO A 217 -4.87 27.68 19.15
CA PRO A 217 -5.65 26.57 18.59
C PRO A 217 -5.46 25.28 19.41
N ASN A 218 -6.40 24.33 19.29
CA ASN A 218 -6.31 22.98 19.85
C ASN A 218 -6.04 22.95 21.37
N ARG A 219 -7.03 23.45 22.14
CA ARG A 219 -7.02 23.55 23.61
C ARG A 219 -7.51 22.30 24.34
N THR A 220 -7.64 21.16 23.66
CA THR A 220 -8.17 19.93 24.28
C THR A 220 -7.32 19.41 25.44
N ASP A 221 -6.03 19.76 25.47
CA ASP A 221 -5.03 19.27 26.42
C ASP A 221 -4.43 20.38 27.32
N ILE A 222 -4.80 21.66 27.15
CA ILE A 222 -4.22 22.79 27.90
C ILE A 222 -5.33 23.60 28.58
N PHE A 223 -5.30 23.62 29.92
CA PHE A 223 -6.26 24.40 30.71
C PHE A 223 -5.83 25.87 30.81
N PRO A 224 -6.77 26.84 30.75
CA PRO A 224 -6.48 28.27 30.89
C PRO A 224 -5.73 28.64 32.18
N SER A 225 -5.92 27.86 33.24
CA SER A 225 -5.23 28.02 34.52
C SER A 225 -3.73 27.76 34.44
N GLU A 226 -3.27 27.01 33.44
CA GLU A 226 -1.86 26.68 33.23
C GLU A 226 -1.21 27.53 32.14
N SER A 227 -1.94 27.82 31.05
CA SER A 227 -1.43 28.66 29.96
C SER A 227 -1.23 30.11 30.40
N GLY A 228 -2.14 30.67 31.21
CA GLY A 228 -2.03 32.05 31.69
C GLY A 228 -0.70 32.36 32.40
N PRO A 229 -0.34 31.65 33.49
CA PRO A 229 0.93 31.85 34.19
C PRO A 229 2.16 31.64 33.31
N TRP A 230 2.12 30.65 32.41
CA TRP A 230 3.22 30.37 31.49
C TRP A 230 3.41 31.50 30.47
N LEU A 231 2.32 32.00 29.88
CA LEU A 231 2.33 33.13 28.95
C LEU A 231 2.81 34.41 29.64
N ILE A 232 2.37 34.67 30.88
CA ILE A 232 2.88 35.79 31.69
C ILE A 232 4.42 35.67 31.84
N GLY A 233 4.92 34.47 32.15
CA GLY A 233 6.35 34.21 32.19
C GLY A 233 7.08 34.48 30.87
N VAL A 234 6.49 34.10 29.73
CA VAL A 234 7.06 34.33 28.39
C VAL A 234 7.13 35.83 28.09
N ILE A 235 6.05 36.58 28.35
CA ILE A 235 6.02 38.02 28.12
C ILE A 235 7.03 38.73 29.05
N HIS A 236 7.09 38.37 30.33
CA HIS A 236 8.11 38.93 31.23
C HIS A 236 9.54 38.60 30.80
N TYR A 237 9.79 37.40 30.27
CA TYR A 237 11.10 37.06 29.71
C TYR A 237 11.45 37.96 28.52
N LEU A 238 10.49 38.22 27.62
CA LEU A 238 10.70 39.12 26.47
C LEU A 238 10.92 40.59 26.90
N LEU A 239 10.21 41.05 27.92
CA LEU A 239 10.36 42.41 28.44
C LEU A 239 11.69 42.59 29.19
N ASN A 240 12.02 41.66 30.10
CA ASN A 240 13.12 41.84 31.05
C ASN A 240 14.47 41.30 30.52
N GLU A 241 14.48 40.12 29.89
CA GLU A 241 15.73 39.47 29.45
C GLU A 241 16.09 39.86 28.01
N ARG A 242 15.08 40.10 27.16
CA ARG A 242 15.27 40.49 25.75
C ARG A 242 15.14 42.00 25.50
N ASN A 243 14.78 42.79 26.52
CA ASN A 243 14.58 44.25 26.43
C ASN A 243 13.65 44.68 25.29
N ILE A 244 12.64 43.88 24.95
CA ILE A 244 11.64 44.23 23.94
C ILE A 244 10.54 45.04 24.62
N THR A 245 10.07 46.12 23.99
CA THR A 245 9.02 46.94 24.60
C THR A 245 7.64 46.31 24.45
N LEU A 246 6.71 46.63 25.37
CA LEU A 246 5.34 46.11 25.33
C LEU A 246 4.62 46.49 24.03
N GLN A 247 4.82 47.71 23.54
CA GLN A 247 4.27 48.22 22.28
C GLN A 247 4.76 47.41 21.07
N GLU A 248 6.05 47.06 21.03
CA GLU A 248 6.60 46.21 19.96
C GLU A 248 5.97 44.80 19.97
N LEU A 249 5.70 44.24 21.16
CA LEU A 249 5.00 42.95 21.29
C LEU A 249 3.54 43.03 20.86
N PHE A 250 2.83 44.14 21.15
CA PHE A 250 1.46 44.35 20.69
C PHE A 250 1.37 44.51 19.18
N HIS A 251 2.32 45.24 18.57
CA HIS A 251 2.39 45.41 17.13
C HIS A 251 2.62 44.06 16.42
N ASP A 252 3.51 43.22 16.96
CA ASP A 252 3.83 41.90 16.40
C ASP A 252 3.03 40.75 17.05
N LYS A 253 1.89 41.05 17.70
CA LYS A 253 1.12 40.07 18.49
C LYS A 253 0.73 38.82 17.71
N TYR A 254 0.48 38.93 16.41
CA TYR A 254 0.13 37.79 15.56
C TYR A 254 1.33 36.86 15.32
N THR A 255 2.51 37.40 15.08
CA THR A 255 3.75 36.63 14.93
C THR A 255 4.14 36.02 16.26
N LEU A 256 4.08 36.80 17.34
CA LEU A 256 4.34 36.32 18.70
C LEU A 256 3.43 35.14 19.04
N ARG A 257 2.13 35.24 18.76
CA ARG A 257 1.18 34.12 18.91
C ARG A 257 1.61 32.90 18.09
N GLN A 258 1.95 33.06 16.82
CA GLN A 258 2.38 31.93 15.97
C GLN A 258 3.62 31.23 16.54
N ARG A 259 4.60 31.99 17.04
CA ARG A 259 5.81 31.44 17.66
C ARG A 259 5.51 30.75 18.98
N ILE A 260 4.64 31.33 19.80
CA ILE A 260 4.19 30.73 21.06
C ILE A 260 3.48 29.39 20.78
N VAL A 261 2.56 29.36 19.83
CA VAL A 261 1.86 28.13 19.41
C VAL A 261 2.86 27.10 18.91
N ALA A 262 3.80 27.48 18.05
CA ALA A 262 4.84 26.57 17.57
C ALA A 262 5.72 26.00 18.71
N LYS A 263 6.01 26.80 19.73
CA LYS A 263 6.76 26.34 20.92
C LYS A 263 5.93 25.38 21.77
N ILE A 264 4.66 25.68 22.00
CA ILE A 264 3.74 24.78 22.71
C ILE A 264 3.64 23.45 21.96
N ASP A 265 3.49 23.47 20.63
CA ASP A 265 3.45 22.27 19.80
C ASP A 265 4.77 21.48 19.86
N ALA A 266 5.91 22.15 19.93
CA ALA A 266 7.21 21.50 20.10
C ALA A 266 7.33 20.82 21.47
N LEU A 267 6.89 21.48 22.55
CA LEU A 267 6.85 20.89 23.89
C LEU A 267 5.90 19.69 23.95
N ARG A 268 4.72 19.81 23.33
CA ARG A 268 3.74 18.74 23.20
C ARG A 268 4.34 17.52 22.50
N LYS A 269 5.05 17.72 21.38
CA LYS A 269 5.76 16.64 20.68
C LYS A 269 6.86 16.01 21.54
N ALA A 270 7.63 16.81 22.26
CA ALA A 270 8.69 16.30 23.14
C ALA A 270 8.14 15.45 24.29
N GLU A 271 7.03 15.84 24.91
CA GLU A 271 6.39 15.03 25.94
C GLU A 271 5.76 13.75 25.38
N ARG A 272 5.09 13.82 24.24
CA ARG A 272 4.60 12.62 23.54
C ARG A 272 5.73 11.64 23.26
N GLN A 273 6.88 12.14 22.80
CA GLN A 273 8.05 11.30 22.56
C GLN A 273 8.58 10.67 23.84
N LYS A 274 8.64 11.39 24.96
CA LYS A 274 9.05 10.82 26.26
C LYS A 274 8.07 9.75 26.75
N ALA A 275 6.77 10.05 26.69
CA ALA A 275 5.71 9.11 27.05
C ALA A 275 5.82 7.83 26.22
N TYR A 276 5.91 7.98 24.89
CA TYR A 276 6.12 6.89 23.96
C TYR A 276 7.35 6.04 24.29
N GLN A 277 8.50 6.68 24.54
CA GLN A 277 9.73 5.96 24.92
C GLN A 277 9.57 5.19 26.23
N ALA A 278 8.82 5.72 27.20
CA ALA A 278 8.54 5.02 28.46
C ALA A 278 7.71 3.73 28.25
N PHE A 279 6.82 3.70 27.25
CA PHE A 279 6.08 2.48 26.88
C PHE A 279 6.97 1.42 26.20
N LEU A 280 8.02 1.84 25.49
CA LEU A 280 8.95 0.90 24.85
C LEU A 280 9.89 0.20 25.86
N LEU A 281 10.05 0.76 27.06
CA LEU A 281 10.92 0.20 28.08
C LEU A 281 10.38 -1.13 28.63
N PRO A 282 11.25 -2.13 28.90
CA PRO A 282 10.83 -3.43 29.43
C PRO A 282 10.10 -3.37 30.78
N GLU A 283 10.32 -2.31 31.56
CA GLU A 283 9.83 -2.10 32.92
C GLU A 283 8.44 -1.44 32.96
N CYS A 284 7.81 -1.20 31.80
CA CYS A 284 6.49 -0.59 31.73
C CYS A 284 5.42 -1.51 32.39
N ALA A 285 4.52 -0.91 33.17
CA ALA A 285 3.43 -1.62 33.83
C ALA A 285 2.47 -2.30 32.84
N THR A 286 2.39 -1.79 31.61
CA THR A 286 1.62 -2.35 30.50
C THR A 286 2.59 -2.76 29.39
N PRO A 287 3.07 -4.01 29.38
CA PRO A 287 4.10 -4.43 28.44
C PRO A 287 3.56 -4.44 27.02
N ILE A 288 4.40 -4.01 26.08
CA ILE A 288 4.16 -4.16 24.66
C ILE A 288 4.55 -5.58 24.25
N VAL A 289 3.64 -6.27 23.57
CA VAL A 289 3.79 -7.65 23.09
C VAL A 289 3.34 -7.76 21.64
N VAL A 290 3.84 -8.76 20.93
CA VAL A 290 3.34 -9.14 19.61
C VAL A 290 2.73 -10.52 19.76
N THR A 291 1.43 -10.63 19.52
CA THR A 291 0.65 -11.85 19.77
C THR A 291 -0.14 -12.26 18.53
N PRO A 292 -0.24 -13.56 18.23
CA PRO A 292 -1.12 -14.04 17.16
C PRO A 292 -2.62 -13.87 17.51
N ALA A 293 -2.96 -13.50 18.75
CA ALA A 293 -4.34 -13.22 19.16
C ALA A 293 -4.88 -11.91 18.54
N LEU A 294 -4.00 -10.97 18.20
CA LEU A 294 -4.37 -9.69 17.61
C LEU A 294 -3.55 -9.43 16.36
N CYS A 295 -4.18 -9.63 15.20
CA CYS A 295 -3.56 -9.51 13.90
C CYS A 295 -4.29 -8.49 13.03
N PHE A 296 -3.53 -7.77 12.22
CA PHE A 296 -4.05 -7.01 11.08
C PHE A 296 -4.33 -7.97 9.92
N ARG A 297 -5.52 -7.90 9.33
CA ARG A 297 -5.93 -8.80 8.25
C ARG A 297 -6.08 -8.05 6.94
N PHE A 298 -5.33 -8.47 5.92
CA PHE A 298 -5.54 -8.01 4.55
C PHE A 298 -6.83 -8.63 4.01
N LYS A 299 -7.81 -7.79 3.66
CA LYS A 299 -9.09 -8.23 3.10
C LYS A 299 -8.89 -8.69 1.66
N PRO A 300 -9.28 -9.92 1.28
CA PRO A 300 -9.05 -10.44 -0.07
C PRO A 300 -9.74 -9.64 -1.20
N ASP A 301 -10.90 -9.03 -0.89
CA ASP A 301 -11.73 -8.33 -1.87
C ASP A 301 -11.48 -6.81 -1.90
N GLU A 302 -10.75 -6.27 -0.92
CA GLU A 302 -10.52 -4.83 -0.77
C GLU A 302 -9.01 -4.55 -0.85
N TYR A 303 -8.57 -4.12 -2.04
CA TYR A 303 -7.23 -3.57 -2.25
C TYR A 303 -7.34 -2.21 -2.92
N PRO A 304 -7.27 -1.11 -2.16
CA PRO A 304 -7.73 0.16 -2.67
C PRO A 304 -6.60 0.92 -3.38
N CYS A 305 -6.20 0.41 -4.54
CA CYS A 305 -5.19 1.04 -5.39
C CYS A 305 -5.80 2.16 -6.25
N ASN A 306 -5.39 3.41 -6.02
CA ASN A 306 -5.81 4.55 -6.85
C ASN A 306 -5.07 4.56 -8.20
N ALA A 307 -3.77 4.27 -8.17
CA ALA A 307 -2.91 4.19 -9.34
C ALA A 307 -2.35 2.78 -9.46
N LYS A 308 -2.50 2.18 -10.64
CA LYS A 308 -2.03 0.82 -10.93
C LYS A 308 -0.59 0.88 -11.43
N TYR A 309 0.19 -0.14 -11.08
CA TYR A 309 1.53 -0.33 -11.63
C TYR A 309 1.45 -0.52 -13.16
N GLN A 310 2.28 0.23 -13.89
CA GLN A 310 2.33 0.22 -15.36
C GLN A 310 3.68 -0.29 -15.89
N GLY A 311 4.54 -0.83 -15.03
CA GLY A 311 5.84 -1.30 -15.46
C GLY A 311 5.75 -2.62 -16.24
N SER A 312 6.89 -3.01 -16.80
CA SER A 312 6.97 -4.15 -17.72
C SER A 312 7.04 -5.51 -17.02
N PHE A 313 7.36 -5.53 -15.72
CA PHE A 313 7.55 -6.75 -14.97
C PHE A 313 6.21 -7.38 -14.55
N LYS A 314 6.08 -8.69 -14.76
CA LYS A 314 4.89 -9.45 -14.35
C LYS A 314 5.17 -10.21 -13.06
N PHE A 315 4.75 -9.63 -11.94
CA PHE A 315 4.84 -10.25 -10.63
C PHE A 315 3.94 -11.49 -10.53
N LYS A 316 4.45 -12.56 -9.91
CA LYS A 316 3.74 -13.85 -9.78
C LYS A 316 3.27 -14.14 -8.36
N LYS A 317 3.90 -13.51 -7.37
CA LYS A 317 3.67 -13.74 -5.94
C LYS A 317 2.98 -12.57 -5.25
N HIS A 318 2.45 -11.60 -5.99
CA HIS A 318 1.65 -10.56 -5.37
C HIS A 318 0.33 -11.14 -4.80
N TYR A 319 -0.07 -10.71 -3.61
CA TYR A 319 -1.24 -11.24 -2.90
C TYR A 319 -2.54 -10.94 -3.65
N TYR A 320 -2.68 -9.73 -4.18
CA TYR A 320 -3.82 -9.27 -4.98
C TYR A 320 -3.56 -9.35 -6.48
N LYS A 321 -4.64 -9.36 -7.27
CA LYS A 321 -4.57 -9.31 -8.74
C LYS A 321 -4.00 -7.99 -9.26
N GLU A 322 -4.38 -6.89 -8.62
CA GLU A 322 -3.90 -5.55 -8.98
C GLU A 322 -2.77 -5.13 -8.06
N ILE A 323 -1.81 -4.37 -8.59
CA ILE A 323 -0.63 -3.89 -7.88
C ILE A 323 -0.67 -2.37 -7.94
N ALA A 324 -0.49 -1.71 -6.79
CA ALA A 324 -0.43 -0.25 -6.72
C ALA A 324 0.87 0.28 -7.35
N SER A 325 0.87 1.54 -7.79
CA SER A 325 1.97 2.15 -8.56
C SER A 325 3.31 2.24 -7.81
N LEU A 326 4.27 1.37 -8.14
CA LEU A 326 5.62 1.40 -7.57
C LEU A 326 6.48 2.48 -8.25
N ASN A 327 7.37 3.11 -7.49
CA ASN A 327 8.45 3.92 -8.07
C ASN A 327 9.59 3.03 -8.58
N GLY A 328 10.58 3.58 -9.28
CA GLY A 328 11.65 2.78 -9.91
C GLY A 328 12.51 1.96 -8.93
N GLU A 329 12.76 2.48 -7.73
CA GLU A 329 13.55 1.76 -6.72
C GLU A 329 12.70 0.74 -5.93
N GLU A 330 11.46 1.10 -5.62
CA GLU A 330 10.46 0.18 -5.06
C GLU A 330 10.18 -0.99 -6.01
N GLU A 331 10.17 -0.74 -7.31
CA GLU A 331 10.02 -1.78 -8.33
C GLU A 331 11.20 -2.75 -8.29
N GLU A 332 12.44 -2.27 -8.20
CA GLU A 332 13.63 -3.12 -8.04
C GLU A 332 13.51 -3.99 -6.77
N CYS A 333 13.08 -3.41 -5.65
CA CYS A 333 12.87 -4.14 -4.38
C CYS A 333 11.76 -5.19 -4.52
N ALA A 334 10.62 -4.84 -5.11
CA ALA A 334 9.50 -5.74 -5.33
C ALA A 334 9.89 -6.92 -6.26
N ILE A 335 10.67 -6.65 -7.32
CA ILE A 335 11.17 -7.68 -8.23
C ILE A 335 12.05 -8.68 -7.46
N TYR A 336 12.90 -8.17 -6.57
CA TYR A 336 13.74 -9.02 -5.73
C TYR A 336 12.91 -9.90 -4.79
N LEU A 337 11.92 -9.34 -4.09
CA LEU A 337 11.01 -10.08 -3.23
C LEU A 337 10.22 -11.17 -4.01
N ASP A 338 9.73 -10.85 -5.21
CA ASP A 338 9.01 -11.80 -6.06
C ASP A 338 9.90 -12.98 -6.49
N GLN A 339 11.20 -12.77 -6.65
CA GLN A 339 12.15 -13.81 -7.04
C GLN A 339 12.59 -14.72 -5.87
N LEU A 340 12.53 -14.25 -4.62
CA LEU A 340 12.99 -15.01 -3.45
C LEU A 340 12.18 -16.31 -3.25
N PRO A 341 12.82 -17.50 -3.27
CA PRO A 341 12.10 -18.78 -3.18
C PRO A 341 11.36 -19.01 -1.87
N LYS A 342 11.82 -18.37 -0.78
CA LYS A 342 11.24 -18.49 0.57
C LYS A 342 9.96 -17.67 0.75
N ILE A 343 9.74 -16.63 -0.05
CA ILE A 343 8.51 -15.84 -0.04
C ILE A 343 7.41 -16.65 -0.73
N GLU A 344 6.28 -16.83 -0.04
CA GLU A 344 5.07 -17.42 -0.58
C GLU A 344 4.30 -16.38 -1.40
N PHE A 345 4.02 -15.24 -0.78
CA PHE A 345 3.43 -14.07 -1.44
C PHE A 345 3.75 -12.78 -0.68
N TRP A 346 3.57 -11.65 -1.35
CA TRP A 346 3.83 -10.32 -0.82
C TRP A 346 2.74 -9.34 -1.23
N VAL A 347 2.59 -8.27 -0.46
CA VAL A 347 1.70 -7.15 -0.75
C VAL A 347 2.49 -5.86 -0.64
N ARG A 348 2.23 -4.94 -1.57
CA ARG A 348 2.63 -3.55 -1.38
C ARG A 348 1.64 -2.88 -0.43
N ASN A 349 2.13 -2.39 0.69
CA ASN A 349 1.31 -1.71 1.68
C ASN A 349 0.99 -0.29 1.21
N ILE A 350 -0.24 0.19 1.41
CA ILE A 350 -0.65 1.52 0.93
C ILE A 350 -0.63 2.49 2.11
N GLU A 351 0.14 3.57 2.00
CA GLU A 351 0.22 4.55 3.07
C GLU A 351 -1.15 5.21 3.37
N ARG A 352 -1.34 5.58 4.65
CA ARG A 352 -2.48 6.37 5.15
C ARG A 352 -3.85 5.72 4.94
N ARG A 353 -3.91 4.39 4.98
CA ARG A 353 -5.16 3.61 4.95
C ARG A 353 -5.22 2.64 6.12
N GLU A 354 -5.58 3.14 7.29
CA GLU A 354 -5.57 2.39 8.55
C GLU A 354 -6.39 1.08 8.53
N LEU A 355 -7.45 1.03 7.73
CA LEU A 355 -8.34 -0.14 7.62
C LEU A 355 -7.83 -1.20 6.63
N ASP A 356 -6.98 -0.81 5.68
CA ASP A 356 -6.57 -1.65 4.54
C ASP A 356 -5.06 -1.82 4.44
N SER A 357 -4.30 -1.30 5.40
CA SER A 357 -2.83 -1.35 5.39
C SER A 357 -2.27 -1.54 6.79
N PHE A 358 -1.18 -2.31 6.86
CA PHE A 358 -0.49 -2.61 8.10
C PHE A 358 0.27 -1.38 8.59
N TRP A 359 0.20 -1.10 9.88
CA TRP A 359 0.91 0.04 10.48
C TRP A 359 1.44 -0.28 11.87
N LEU A 360 2.46 0.47 12.27
CA LEU A 360 3.01 0.52 13.62
C LEU A 360 2.94 1.96 14.13
N GLN A 361 2.49 2.17 15.36
CA GLN A 361 2.37 3.52 15.94
C GLN A 361 3.75 4.09 16.31
N THR A 362 4.10 5.27 15.81
CA THR A 362 5.28 6.05 16.24
C THR A 362 4.88 7.10 17.29
N SER A 363 5.84 7.90 17.78
CA SER A 363 5.54 8.98 18.72
C SER A 363 4.66 10.11 18.17
N THR A 364 4.57 10.24 16.83
CA THR A 364 3.84 11.35 16.20
C THR A 364 2.85 10.94 15.12
N ASP A 365 3.08 9.83 14.43
CA ASP A 365 2.27 9.35 13.31
C ASP A 365 2.19 7.81 13.28
N LYS A 366 1.59 7.28 12.22
CA LYS A 366 1.57 5.83 11.96
C LYS A 366 2.60 5.51 10.89
N PHE A 367 3.48 4.57 11.19
CA PHE A 367 4.46 4.04 10.26
C PHE A 367 3.84 2.93 9.42
N TYR A 368 3.81 3.12 8.10
CA TYR A 368 3.34 2.14 7.12
C TYR A 368 4.54 1.61 6.34
N PRO A 369 5.00 0.38 6.60
CA PRO A 369 6.11 -0.22 5.87
C PRO A 369 5.76 -0.46 4.40
N ASP A 370 6.67 -0.27 3.45
CA ASP A 370 6.40 -0.42 2.00
C ASP A 370 5.87 -1.80 1.57
N PHE A 371 6.43 -2.88 2.11
CA PHE A 371 6.08 -4.25 1.71
C PHE A 371 5.83 -5.15 2.93
N VAL A 372 4.85 -6.03 2.80
CA VAL A 372 4.56 -7.07 3.78
C VAL A 372 4.49 -8.41 3.07
N CYS A 373 5.23 -9.40 3.58
CA CYS A 373 5.48 -10.68 2.94
C CYS A 373 5.10 -11.82 3.89
N LYS A 374 4.53 -12.89 3.33
CA LYS A 374 4.38 -14.17 4.02
C LYS A 374 5.45 -15.14 3.51
N LEU A 375 6.22 -15.72 4.43
CA LEU A 375 7.21 -16.74 4.13
C LEU A 375 6.56 -18.12 4.13
N LYS A 376 7.15 -19.05 3.36
CA LYS A 376 6.67 -20.44 3.25
C LYS A 376 6.76 -21.24 4.56
N ASP A 377 7.57 -20.78 5.51
CA ASP A 377 7.68 -21.37 6.86
C ASP A 377 6.62 -20.83 7.84
N GLY A 378 5.77 -19.90 7.39
CA GLY A 378 4.70 -19.30 8.18
C GLY A 378 5.08 -17.98 8.87
N ARG A 379 6.34 -17.54 8.77
CA ARG A 379 6.76 -16.24 9.33
C ARG A 379 6.31 -15.06 8.45
N PHE A 380 6.26 -13.87 9.04
CA PHE A 380 5.92 -12.62 8.36
C PHE A 380 7.15 -11.73 8.24
N LEU A 381 7.42 -11.24 7.04
CA LEU A 381 8.53 -10.33 6.77
C LEU A 381 7.95 -8.96 6.39
N VAL A 382 8.37 -7.93 7.09
CA VAL A 382 8.03 -6.53 6.80
C VAL A 382 9.27 -5.83 6.29
N VAL A 383 9.16 -5.17 5.14
CA VAL A 383 10.28 -4.48 4.49
C VAL A 383 9.93 -3.03 4.26
N GLU A 384 10.80 -2.13 4.72
CA GLU A 384 10.71 -0.70 4.47
C GLU A 384 11.90 -0.26 3.63
N TYR A 385 11.65 0.15 2.38
CA TYR A 385 12.70 0.58 1.49
C TYR A 385 13.08 2.05 1.75
N LYS A 386 14.38 2.31 1.86
CA LYS A 386 14.91 3.67 1.99
C LYS A 386 16.16 3.88 1.14
N ALA A 387 16.16 5.02 0.43
CA ALA A 387 17.34 5.53 -0.22
C ALA A 387 18.43 5.89 0.80
N GLU A 388 19.70 5.69 0.43
CA GLU A 388 20.86 5.84 1.31
C GLU A 388 20.95 7.22 1.99
N THR A 389 20.53 8.28 1.28
CA THR A 389 20.55 9.67 1.78
C THR A 389 19.54 9.95 2.89
N SER A 390 18.49 9.14 3.02
CA SER A 390 17.39 9.35 3.97
C SER A 390 17.43 8.38 5.16
N TRP A 391 18.43 7.49 5.19
CA TRP A 391 18.55 6.44 6.22
C TRP A 391 18.92 6.97 7.60
N SER A 392 19.76 8.02 7.67
CA SER A 392 20.30 8.56 8.93
C SER A 392 19.40 9.60 9.61
N ASN A 393 18.18 9.81 9.13
CA ASN A 393 17.25 10.78 9.73
C ASN A 393 16.72 10.26 11.08
N ALA A 394 16.37 11.19 11.98
CA ALA A 394 15.82 10.85 13.29
C ALA A 394 14.53 9.99 13.17
N ASP A 395 13.67 10.32 12.21
CA ASP A 395 12.45 9.57 11.87
C ASP A 395 12.76 8.13 11.42
N SER A 396 13.72 7.94 10.51
CA SER A 396 14.15 6.61 10.07
C SER A 396 14.74 5.77 11.21
N THR A 397 15.42 6.43 12.16
CA THR A 397 15.97 5.76 13.35
C THR A 397 14.86 5.29 14.29
N GLU A 398 13.83 6.10 14.51
CA GLU A 398 12.65 5.73 15.30
C GLU A 398 11.91 4.55 14.66
N LYS A 399 11.64 4.60 13.35
CA LYS A 399 10.96 3.54 12.59
C LYS A 399 11.73 2.22 12.64
N ARG A 400 13.06 2.27 12.51
CA ARG A 400 13.91 1.08 12.63
C ARG A 400 13.88 0.49 14.02
N ALA A 401 14.05 1.31 15.07
CA ALA A 401 13.99 0.83 16.45
C ALA A 401 12.63 0.19 16.78
N LEU A 402 11.53 0.77 16.25
CA LEU A 402 10.19 0.23 16.39
C LEU A 402 10.01 -1.11 15.65
N GLY A 403 10.50 -1.21 14.42
CA GLY A 403 10.48 -2.46 13.66
C GLY A 403 11.29 -3.58 14.31
N GLU A 404 12.51 -3.28 14.78
CA GLU A 404 13.35 -4.22 15.55
C GLU A 404 12.68 -4.66 16.85
N LEU A 405 11.95 -3.76 17.53
CA LEU A 405 11.19 -4.09 18.73
C LEU A 405 10.03 -5.04 18.40
N TRP A 406 9.29 -4.78 17.32
CA TRP A 406 8.20 -5.63 16.85
C TRP A 406 8.72 -7.04 16.51
N GLU A 407 9.84 -7.14 15.80
CA GLU A 407 10.51 -8.43 15.53
C GLU A 407 10.90 -9.16 16.82
N LYS A 408 11.63 -8.50 17.73
CA LYS A 408 12.09 -9.13 18.99
C LYS A 408 10.94 -9.59 19.88
N ARG A 409 9.84 -8.84 19.93
CA ARG A 409 8.65 -9.15 20.73
C ARG A 409 7.76 -10.23 20.10
N SER A 410 8.00 -10.59 18.84
CA SER A 410 7.26 -11.63 18.12
C SER A 410 7.73 -13.06 18.40
N ASN A 411 8.80 -13.24 19.20
CA ASN A 411 9.41 -14.55 19.47
C ASN A 411 9.72 -15.34 18.18
N GLY A 412 10.14 -14.65 17.13
CA GLY A 412 10.58 -15.25 15.86
C GLY A 412 9.49 -15.49 14.83
N THR A 413 8.24 -15.08 15.06
CA THR A 413 7.18 -15.17 14.04
C THR A 413 7.25 -14.05 13.01
N CYS A 414 7.82 -12.91 13.37
CA CYS A 414 7.89 -11.71 12.54
C CYS A 414 9.35 -11.28 12.35
N LEU A 415 9.66 -10.74 11.18
CA LEU A 415 10.97 -10.24 10.77
C LEU A 415 10.80 -8.82 10.21
N PHE A 416 11.69 -7.90 10.58
CA PHE A 416 11.68 -6.53 10.08
C PHE A 416 13.01 -6.18 9.42
N VAL A 417 12.95 -5.72 8.17
CA VAL A 417 14.16 -5.34 7.42
C VAL A 417 14.02 -3.95 6.84
N MET A 418 15.02 -3.10 7.09
CA MET A 418 15.12 -1.77 6.51
C MET A 418 16.47 -1.65 5.78
N PRO A 419 16.58 -2.12 4.52
CA PRO A 419 17.85 -2.14 3.80
C PRO A 419 18.37 -0.73 3.55
N LYS A 420 19.70 -0.57 3.58
CA LYS A 420 20.36 0.70 3.28
C LYS A 420 20.63 0.79 1.78
N GLY A 421 19.76 1.50 1.05
CA GLY A 421 19.88 1.64 -0.40
C GLY A 421 19.68 0.31 -1.14
N ARG A 422 20.51 0.06 -2.16
CA ARG A 422 20.41 -1.13 -3.03
C ARG A 422 20.99 -2.42 -2.44
N ASP A 423 21.42 -2.41 -1.17
CA ASP A 423 21.92 -3.62 -0.52
C ASP A 423 20.76 -4.52 -0.05
N LEU A 424 20.10 -5.15 -1.02
CA LEU A 424 19.00 -6.09 -0.80
C LEU A 424 19.48 -7.42 -0.20
N VAL A 425 20.80 -7.62 -0.04
CA VAL A 425 21.39 -8.81 0.59
C VAL A 425 21.04 -8.89 2.08
N GLY A 426 20.81 -7.75 2.74
CA GLY A 426 20.32 -7.72 4.13
C GLY A 426 19.02 -8.51 4.32
N ILE A 427 18.12 -8.49 3.33
CA ILE A 427 16.87 -9.26 3.35
C ILE A 427 17.17 -10.77 3.35
N ILE A 428 18.19 -11.23 2.60
CA ILE A 428 18.59 -12.64 2.62
C ILE A 428 19.17 -13.02 3.97
N ASN A 429 20.06 -12.20 4.53
CA ASN A 429 20.70 -12.50 5.81
C ASN A 429 19.65 -12.67 6.91
N ASP A 430 18.70 -11.76 7.07
CA ASP A 430 17.68 -11.89 8.12
C ASP A 430 16.71 -13.06 7.88
N VAL A 431 16.48 -13.41 6.62
CA VAL A 431 15.70 -14.59 6.22
C VAL A 431 16.50 -15.91 6.33
N GLU A 432 17.83 -15.87 6.40
CA GLU A 432 18.74 -17.02 6.50
C GLU A 432 19.33 -17.26 7.90
N PHE A 433 19.57 -16.22 8.71
CA PHE A 433 20.41 -16.29 9.92
C PHE A 433 19.71 -16.72 11.21
N MET A 434 18.42 -17.02 11.19
CA MET A 434 17.68 -17.51 12.37
C MET A 434 17.18 -18.95 12.23
N MET A 435 18.10 -19.87 11.92
CA MET A 435 17.95 -21.31 12.21
C MET A 435 18.64 -21.67 13.52
#